data_AF-A0A0N5CN67-F1
#
_entry.id   AF-A0A0N5CN67-F1
#
_cell.length_a   1.000
_cell.length_b   1.000
_cell.length_c   1.000
_cell.angle_alpha   90.00
_cell.angle_beta   90.00
_cell.angle_gamma   90.00
#
_symmetry.space_group_name_H-M   'P 1'
#
loop_
_entity.id
_entity.type
_entity.pdbx_description
1 polymer ?
#
loop_
_entity_poly.entity_id
_entity_poly.type
_entity_poly.pdbx_seq_one_letter_code
_entity_poly.pdbx_strand_id
1 'polypeptide(L)'
;MEPASRWDIPQEGTQESYDVEILEQRLRFPYGSNLIAPNRIMKSAMSEQLATYDKNNMMKSGIPTQEIINLYEKFAEGGFGIIVTGCIMINGKDIEAPGNVIIDKELDSTERRTAFQEWTKCTKRNGSIVVAQLFHPGNCAADLPHKTDFDINNLTRKQIADMISDYAYAASYSQKRGKSLFFGKREF
;
A
#
# COMPACT_ATOMS: atom_id res chain seq x y z
N MET A 1 -28.10 -35.76 -7.63
CA MET A 1 -27.66 -34.56 -8.37
C MET A 1 -26.67 -33.84 -7.49
N GLU A 2 -25.44 -33.65 -7.96
CA GLU A 2 -24.51 -32.76 -7.28
C GLU A 2 -25.03 -31.32 -7.38
N PRO A 3 -24.89 -30.50 -6.32
CA PRO A 3 -25.24 -29.09 -6.36
C PRO A 3 -24.25 -28.31 -7.23
N ALA A 4 -24.78 -27.45 -8.09
CA ALA A 4 -23.96 -26.59 -8.93
C ALA A 4 -23.06 -25.67 -8.09
N SER A 5 -21.79 -25.58 -8.46
CA SER A 5 -20.83 -24.68 -7.82
C SER A 5 -21.09 -23.23 -8.24
N ARG A 6 -20.63 -22.26 -7.43
CA ARG A 6 -20.69 -20.83 -7.76
C ARG A 6 -19.98 -20.48 -9.09
N TRP A 7 -19.15 -21.38 -9.60
CA TRP A 7 -18.36 -21.23 -10.83
C TRP A 7 -18.99 -21.95 -12.02
N ASP A 8 -20.15 -22.57 -11.84
CA ASP A 8 -20.87 -23.20 -12.94
C ASP A 8 -21.54 -22.10 -13.74
N ILE A 9 -20.87 -21.69 -14.81
CA ILE A 9 -21.35 -20.68 -15.76
C ILE A 9 -22.56 -21.31 -16.49
N PRO A 10 -23.76 -20.71 -16.40
CA PRO A 10 -24.91 -21.20 -17.16
C PRO A 10 -24.57 -21.21 -18.65
N GLN A 11 -24.66 -22.38 -19.28
CA GLN A 11 -24.56 -22.50 -20.73
C GLN A 11 -25.79 -21.83 -21.36
N GLU A 12 -25.53 -20.82 -22.19
CA GLU A 12 -26.45 -20.12 -23.08
C GLU A 12 -27.69 -19.47 -22.44
N GLY A 13 -27.47 -18.25 -21.94
CA GLY A 13 -28.47 -17.19 -21.82
C GLY A 13 -27.76 -15.86 -22.10
N THR A 14 -28.37 -15.01 -22.94
CA THR A 14 -27.86 -13.70 -23.41
C THR A 14 -26.73 -13.12 -22.56
N GLN A 15 -25.51 -13.02 -23.11
CA GLN A 15 -24.43 -12.26 -22.49
C GLN A 15 -24.97 -10.84 -22.23
N GLU A 16 -25.26 -10.53 -20.97
CA GLU A 16 -25.74 -9.20 -20.60
C GLU A 16 -24.69 -8.19 -21.08
N SER A 17 -25.10 -7.35 -22.03
CA SER A 17 -24.25 -6.31 -22.59
C SER A 17 -24.12 -5.20 -21.56
N TYR A 18 -23.05 -5.24 -20.76
CA TYR A 18 -22.75 -4.17 -19.81
C TYR A 18 -22.01 -3.04 -20.52
N ASP A 19 -22.42 -1.81 -20.22
CA ASP A 19 -21.68 -0.63 -20.63
C ASP A 19 -20.34 -0.56 -19.88
N VAL A 20 -19.25 -0.89 -20.58
CA VAL A 20 -17.89 -0.85 -20.04
C VAL A 20 -17.28 0.55 -20.10
N GLU A 21 -17.89 1.51 -20.82
CA GLU A 21 -17.40 2.88 -20.92
C GLU A 21 -17.38 3.57 -19.56
N ILE A 22 -18.27 3.15 -18.64
CA ILE A 22 -18.28 3.63 -17.25
C ILE A 22 -16.92 3.44 -16.56
N LEU A 23 -16.15 2.42 -16.92
CA LEU A 23 -14.83 2.16 -16.35
C LEU A 23 -13.81 3.21 -16.76
N GLU A 24 -13.92 3.77 -17.97
CA GLU A 24 -13.01 4.80 -18.49
C GLU A 24 -13.36 6.20 -17.97
N GLN A 25 -14.58 6.39 -17.47
CA GLN A 25 -15.02 7.66 -16.93
C GLN A 25 -14.25 8.07 -15.66
N ARG A 26 -13.95 9.36 -15.56
CA ARG A 26 -13.32 9.95 -14.37
C ARG A 26 -14.16 9.71 -13.12
N LEU A 27 -13.50 9.37 -12.02
CA LEU A 27 -14.12 9.21 -10.71
C LEU A 27 -13.76 10.40 -9.81
N ARG A 28 -14.76 11.20 -9.44
CA ARG A 28 -14.61 12.27 -8.44
C ARG A 28 -14.92 11.73 -7.05
N PHE A 29 -14.04 12.00 -6.09
CA PHE A 29 -14.26 11.68 -4.68
C PHE A 29 -14.99 12.85 -4.00
N PRO A 30 -16.24 12.70 -3.53
CA PRO A 30 -17.06 13.82 -3.06
C PRO A 30 -16.50 14.51 -1.81
N TYR A 31 -15.86 13.74 -0.93
CA TYR A 31 -15.18 14.23 0.28
C TYR A 31 -13.68 14.48 0.04
N GLY A 32 -13.21 14.21 -1.18
CA GLY A 32 -11.86 14.42 -1.67
C GLY A 32 -11.70 15.81 -2.30
N SER A 33 -11.22 16.83 -1.59
CA SER A 33 -11.04 18.16 -2.20
C SER A 33 -10.14 18.05 -3.44
N ASN A 34 -10.72 18.26 -4.63
CA ASN A 34 -10.05 18.17 -5.93
C ASN A 34 -9.43 16.80 -6.28
N LEU A 35 -9.92 15.72 -5.67
CA LEU A 35 -9.45 14.37 -5.97
C LEU A 35 -10.30 13.73 -7.08
N ILE A 36 -9.68 13.52 -8.23
CA ILE A 36 -10.31 12.96 -9.43
C ILE A 36 -9.37 11.90 -10.01
N ALA A 37 -9.80 10.64 -10.02
CA ALA A 37 -9.10 9.59 -10.76
C ALA A 37 -9.41 9.72 -12.26
N PRO A 38 -8.45 9.42 -13.16
CA PRO A 38 -8.68 9.50 -14.60
C PRO A 38 -9.68 8.45 -15.11
N ASN A 39 -9.83 7.33 -14.40
CA ASN A 39 -10.77 6.24 -14.69
C ASN A 39 -11.13 5.48 -13.40
N ARG A 40 -11.98 4.46 -13.49
CA ARG A 40 -12.47 3.65 -12.35
C ARG A 40 -11.70 2.34 -12.16
N ILE A 41 -10.60 2.15 -12.87
CA ILE A 41 -9.78 0.94 -12.77
C ILE A 41 -8.76 1.13 -11.65
N MET A 42 -8.69 0.16 -10.75
CA MET A 42 -7.83 0.22 -9.57
C MET A 42 -6.87 -0.98 -9.53
N LYS A 43 -5.59 -0.70 -9.33
CA LYS A 43 -4.62 -1.71 -8.87
C LYS A 43 -4.80 -1.87 -7.35
N SER A 44 -5.18 -3.07 -6.93
CA SER A 44 -5.41 -3.39 -5.51
C SER A 44 -4.11 -3.51 -4.70
N ALA A 45 -4.26 -3.50 -3.38
CA ALA A 45 -3.20 -3.82 -2.44
C ALA A 45 -2.60 -5.21 -2.70
N MET A 46 -1.30 -5.36 -2.47
CA MET A 46 -0.53 -6.59 -2.66
C MET A 46 0.50 -6.75 -1.52
N SER A 47 1.18 -7.89 -1.45
CA SER A 47 2.42 -8.05 -0.69
C SER A 47 3.51 -8.41 -1.68
N GLU A 48 4.23 -7.41 -2.20
CA GLU A 48 5.18 -7.64 -3.30
C GLU A 48 6.46 -8.32 -2.83
N GLN A 49 6.85 -8.15 -1.55
CA GLN A 49 8.08 -8.70 -0.96
C GLN A 49 9.36 -8.35 -1.72
N LEU A 50 9.39 -7.16 -2.34
CA LEU A 50 10.50 -6.66 -3.18
C LEU A 50 11.34 -5.56 -2.48
N ALA A 51 11.14 -5.28 -1.20
CA ALA A 51 12.03 -4.39 -0.45
C ALA A 51 13.27 -5.15 0.03
N THR A 52 14.29 -4.42 0.47
CA THR A 52 15.47 -5.03 1.08
C THR A 52 15.11 -5.83 2.33
N TYR A 53 15.87 -6.88 2.63
CA TYR A 53 15.77 -7.61 3.89
C TYR A 53 17.13 -8.10 4.37
N ASP A 54 17.47 -7.80 5.61
CA ASP A 54 18.66 -8.28 6.31
C ASP A 54 18.25 -8.78 7.69
N LYS A 55 18.36 -10.09 7.88
CA LYS A 55 18.02 -10.79 9.12
C LYS A 55 18.80 -10.32 10.34
N ASN A 56 19.98 -9.73 10.15
CA ASN A 56 20.86 -9.29 11.22
C ASN A 56 20.84 -7.76 11.39
N ASN A 57 20.23 -7.02 10.45
CA ASN A 57 20.24 -5.57 10.47
C ASN A 57 18.94 -4.98 9.92
N MET A 58 17.99 -4.72 10.83
CA MET A 58 16.69 -4.15 10.46
C MET A 58 16.81 -2.73 9.86
N MET A 59 17.88 -1.97 10.14
CA MET A 59 18.12 -0.67 9.49
C MET A 59 18.28 -0.79 7.97
N LYS A 60 18.74 -1.96 7.50
CA LYS A 60 18.91 -2.30 6.08
C LYS A 60 17.71 -3.02 5.47
N SER A 61 16.63 -3.21 6.22
CA SER A 61 15.41 -3.87 5.75
C SER A 61 14.28 -2.89 5.41
N GLY A 62 13.38 -3.30 4.53
CA GLY A 62 12.19 -2.55 4.14
C GLY A 62 12.45 -1.29 3.33
N ILE A 63 13.63 -1.15 2.73
CA ILE A 63 13.96 -0.05 1.83
C ILE A 63 13.49 -0.46 0.42
N PRO A 64 12.70 0.38 -0.29
CA PRO A 64 12.31 0.11 -1.67
C PRO A 64 13.55 -0.12 -2.56
N THR A 65 13.59 -1.24 -3.28
CA THR A 65 14.65 -1.53 -4.25
C THR A 65 14.29 -1.03 -5.65
N GLN A 66 15.20 -1.21 -6.62
CA GLN A 66 14.92 -0.89 -8.01
C GLN A 66 13.79 -1.76 -8.60
N GLU A 67 13.67 -3.01 -8.16
CA GLU A 67 12.64 -3.94 -8.64
C GLU A 67 11.23 -3.44 -8.30
N ILE A 68 10.98 -3.00 -7.06
CA ILE A 68 9.67 -2.44 -6.69
C ILE A 68 9.43 -1.08 -7.37
N ILE A 69 10.47 -0.27 -7.57
CA ILE A 69 10.38 0.99 -8.31
C ILE A 69 9.93 0.74 -9.76
N ASN A 70 10.56 -0.23 -10.43
CA ASN A 70 10.22 -0.60 -11.80
C ASN A 70 8.81 -1.19 -11.89
N LEU A 71 8.41 -2.04 -10.93
CA LEU A 71 7.06 -2.61 -10.88
C LEU A 71 6.00 -1.51 -10.80
N TYR A 72 6.20 -0.51 -9.92
CA TYR A 72 5.26 0.58 -9.75
C TYR A 72 5.27 1.59 -10.90
N GLU A 73 6.41 1.75 -11.58
CA GLU A 73 6.45 2.45 -12.86
C GLU A 73 5.56 1.75 -13.90
N LYS A 74 5.59 0.41 -13.98
CA LYS A 74 4.69 -0.34 -14.87
C LYS A 74 3.23 -0.21 -14.51
N PHE A 75 2.88 -0.18 -13.22
CA PHE A 75 1.51 0.15 -12.83
C PHE A 75 1.11 1.58 -13.22
N ALA A 76 1.99 2.56 -13.07
CA ALA A 76 1.72 3.92 -13.56
C ALA A 76 1.52 3.95 -15.09
N GLU A 77 2.38 3.25 -15.84
CA GLU A 77 2.29 3.13 -17.31
C GLU A 77 1.04 2.39 -17.78
N GLY A 78 0.53 1.44 -16.98
CA GLY A 78 -0.68 0.67 -17.27
C GLY A 78 -1.99 1.47 -17.23
N GLY A 79 -1.95 2.75 -16.85
CA GLY A 79 -3.11 3.65 -16.94
C GLY A 79 -4.17 3.44 -15.85
N PHE A 80 -3.83 2.84 -14.71
CA PHE A 80 -4.76 2.72 -13.58
C PHE A 80 -5.18 4.09 -13.06
N GLY A 81 -6.47 4.27 -12.78
CA GLY A 81 -6.96 5.49 -12.16
C GLY A 81 -6.55 5.61 -10.69
N ILE A 82 -6.45 4.47 -10.01
CA ILE A 82 -6.06 4.37 -8.60
C ILE A 82 -5.03 3.25 -8.44
N ILE A 83 -3.97 3.52 -7.71
CA ILE A 83 -2.94 2.57 -7.34
C ILE A 83 -2.88 2.51 -5.82
N VAL A 84 -3.22 1.37 -5.26
CA VAL A 84 -2.98 1.08 -3.84
C VAL A 84 -1.62 0.40 -3.74
N THR A 85 -0.74 0.92 -2.88
CA THR A 85 0.54 0.26 -2.62
C THR A 85 0.32 -1.11 -2.00
N GLY A 86 1.35 -1.95 -1.98
CA GLY A 86 1.35 -3.08 -1.09
C GLY A 86 1.40 -2.66 0.37
N CYS A 87 1.30 -3.65 1.24
CA CYS A 87 1.37 -3.47 2.68
C CYS A 87 2.69 -2.80 3.07
N ILE A 88 2.58 -1.55 3.54
CA ILE A 88 3.69 -0.81 4.14
C ILE A 88 3.61 -1.03 5.64
N MET A 89 4.59 -1.75 6.17
CA MET A 89 4.71 -2.02 7.60
C MET A 89 5.01 -0.73 8.34
N ILE A 90 4.26 -0.47 9.41
CA ILE A 90 4.47 0.72 10.27
C ILE A 90 5.53 0.51 11.37
N ASN A 91 5.97 -0.74 11.55
CA ASN A 91 6.88 -1.18 12.61
C ASN A 91 7.78 -2.28 12.04
N GLY A 92 9.10 -2.17 12.25
CA GLY A 92 10.10 -3.14 11.80
C GLY A 92 10.24 -4.37 12.69
N LYS A 93 9.61 -4.38 13.87
CA LYS A 93 9.53 -5.54 14.77
C LYS A 93 8.48 -6.52 14.30
N ASP A 94 7.32 -6.01 13.88
CA ASP A 94 6.18 -6.82 13.45
C ASP A 94 5.92 -6.60 11.97
N ILE A 95 6.53 -7.46 11.14
CA ILE A 95 6.33 -7.45 9.68
C ILE A 95 5.52 -8.67 9.24
N GLU A 96 4.79 -8.55 8.13
CA GLU A 96 4.03 -9.66 7.55
C GLU A 96 4.95 -10.69 6.89
N ALA A 97 5.95 -10.23 6.15
CA ALA A 97 6.93 -11.04 5.46
C ALA A 97 8.27 -10.29 5.26
N PRO A 98 9.41 -11.01 5.23
CA PRO A 98 10.66 -10.49 4.71
C PRO A 98 10.49 -9.84 3.34
N GLY A 99 11.06 -8.65 3.15
CA GLY A 99 10.94 -7.89 1.91
C GLY A 99 9.68 -7.02 1.80
N ASN A 100 8.82 -6.95 2.83
CA ASN A 100 7.84 -5.86 2.86
C ASN A 100 8.54 -4.50 2.99
N VAL A 101 7.92 -3.46 2.43
CA VAL A 101 8.34 -2.07 2.65
C VAL A 101 8.03 -1.68 4.09
N ILE A 102 8.95 -0.97 4.76
CA ILE A 102 8.81 -0.56 6.16
C ILE A 102 8.98 0.95 6.29
N ILE A 103 8.01 1.60 6.93
CA ILE A 103 8.11 2.96 7.45
C ILE A 103 8.02 2.89 8.97
N ASP A 104 9.19 2.93 9.61
CA ASP A 104 9.33 2.92 11.05
C ASP A 104 10.22 4.10 11.47
N LYS A 105 9.84 4.78 12.54
CA LYS A 105 10.57 5.91 13.10
C LYS A 105 11.98 5.54 13.55
N GLU A 106 12.16 4.34 14.09
CA GLU A 106 13.46 3.84 14.56
C GLU A 106 14.40 3.50 13.38
N LEU A 107 13.86 3.28 12.18
CA LEU A 107 14.61 2.89 10.98
C LEU A 107 14.84 4.03 9.98
N ASP A 108 14.42 5.25 10.29
CA ASP A 108 14.47 6.40 9.38
C ASP A 108 15.94 6.80 9.07
N SER A 109 16.27 6.84 7.79
CA SER A 109 17.61 7.14 7.30
C SER A 109 17.55 7.94 6.00
N THR A 110 18.64 8.60 5.63
CA THR A 110 18.69 9.34 4.35
C THR A 110 18.53 8.41 3.16
N GLU A 111 19.14 7.24 3.18
CA GLU A 111 19.00 6.18 2.16
C GLU A 111 17.54 5.78 1.97
N ARG A 112 16.84 5.46 3.07
CA ARG A 112 15.41 5.12 3.05
C ARG A 112 14.60 6.26 2.45
N ARG A 113 14.81 7.49 2.92
CA ARG A 113 14.08 8.66 2.41
C ARG A 113 14.25 8.87 0.91
N THR A 114 15.46 8.69 0.38
CA THR A 114 15.74 8.78 -1.05
C THR A 114 14.98 7.71 -1.84
N ALA A 115 15.06 6.44 -1.41
CA ALA A 115 14.37 5.33 -2.08
C ALA A 115 12.84 5.52 -2.11
N PHE A 116 12.24 5.97 -1.00
CA PHE A 116 10.81 6.26 -0.95
C PHE A 116 10.39 7.45 -1.85
N GLN A 117 11.25 8.47 -1.98
CA GLN A 117 11.00 9.59 -2.89
C GLN A 117 11.00 9.13 -4.35
N GLU A 118 11.95 8.28 -4.73
CA GLU A 118 12.02 7.70 -6.07
C GLU A 118 10.81 6.82 -6.37
N TRP A 119 10.50 5.88 -5.47
CA TRP A 119 9.32 5.02 -5.59
C TRP A 119 8.02 5.81 -5.71
N THR A 120 7.87 6.88 -4.92
CA THR A 120 6.66 7.72 -5.02
C THR A 120 6.62 8.51 -6.32
N LYS A 121 7.77 9.00 -6.80
CA LYS A 121 7.87 9.77 -8.04
C LYS A 121 7.47 8.93 -9.26
N CYS A 122 7.98 7.70 -9.38
CA CYS A 122 7.65 6.83 -10.52
C CYS A 122 6.17 6.43 -10.51
N THR A 123 5.63 6.06 -9.35
CA THR A 123 4.23 5.62 -9.21
C THR A 123 3.23 6.69 -9.65
N LYS A 124 3.57 7.97 -9.50
CA LYS A 124 2.66 9.10 -9.76
C LYS A 124 2.73 9.67 -11.17
N ARG A 125 3.68 9.22 -11.99
CA ARG A 125 4.04 9.89 -13.25
C ARG A 125 2.86 10.09 -14.20
N ASN A 126 1.85 9.20 -14.15
CA ASN A 126 0.73 9.18 -15.10
C ASN A 126 -0.62 9.62 -14.50
N GLY A 127 -0.61 10.35 -13.38
CA GLY A 127 -1.81 11.02 -12.85
C GLY A 127 -2.78 10.12 -12.07
N SER A 128 -2.41 8.87 -11.79
CA SER A 128 -3.13 7.98 -10.88
C SER A 128 -3.19 8.57 -9.47
N ILE A 129 -4.29 8.33 -8.77
CA ILE A 129 -4.33 8.51 -7.31
C ILE A 129 -3.53 7.39 -6.69
N VAL A 130 -2.61 7.72 -5.78
CA VAL A 130 -1.81 6.73 -5.07
C VAL A 130 -2.19 6.71 -3.59
N VAL A 131 -2.53 5.54 -3.07
CA VAL A 131 -2.93 5.32 -1.68
C VAL A 131 -1.91 4.38 -1.03
N ALA A 132 -1.25 4.81 0.05
CA ALA A 132 -0.41 3.92 0.85
C ALA A 132 -1.30 3.05 1.72
N GLN A 133 -1.12 1.75 1.62
CA GLN A 133 -1.70 0.81 2.56
C GLN A 133 -0.78 0.67 3.77
N LEU A 134 -1.02 1.48 4.81
CA LEU A 134 -0.32 1.33 6.08
C LEU A 134 -0.87 0.10 6.81
N PHE A 135 0.02 -0.78 7.26
CA PHE A 135 -0.35 -2.11 7.73
C PHE A 135 0.42 -2.50 9.00
N HIS A 136 -0.30 -3.19 9.89
CA HIS A 136 0.25 -3.91 11.03
C HIS A 136 -0.32 -5.34 10.98
N PRO A 137 0.49 -6.39 11.11
CA PRO A 137 0.07 -7.76 10.83
C PRO A 137 -0.68 -8.40 12.01
N GLY A 138 -0.56 -7.83 13.21
CA GLY A 138 -1.13 -8.39 14.43
C GLY A 138 -0.60 -9.81 14.66
N ASN A 139 -1.49 -10.76 14.93
CA ASN A 139 -1.12 -12.17 15.17
C ASN A 139 -0.58 -12.88 13.91
N CYS A 140 -0.70 -12.27 12.73
CA CYS A 140 -0.15 -12.81 11.49
C CYS A 140 1.29 -12.33 11.21
N ALA A 141 1.97 -11.72 12.19
CA ALA A 141 3.36 -11.32 12.06
C ALA A 141 4.26 -12.53 11.77
N ALA A 142 5.22 -12.35 10.87
CA ALA A 142 6.28 -13.32 10.64
C ALA A 142 7.03 -13.62 11.95
N ASP A 143 7.44 -14.87 12.12
CA ASP A 143 8.17 -15.29 13.31
C ASP A 143 9.65 -14.89 13.21
N LEU A 144 9.94 -13.65 13.64
CA LEU A 144 11.28 -13.07 13.64
C LEU A 144 11.87 -13.04 15.05
N PRO A 145 13.20 -13.09 15.22
CA PRO A 145 13.84 -13.09 16.54
C PRO A 145 13.48 -11.89 17.43
N HIS A 146 13.10 -10.76 16.82
CA HIS A 146 12.82 -9.49 17.47
C HIS A 146 11.34 -9.07 17.37
N LYS A 147 10.45 -9.99 16.99
CA LYS A 147 8.99 -9.77 16.94
C LYS A 147 8.47 -9.39 18.32
N THR A 148 7.43 -8.54 18.37
CA THR A 148 6.79 -8.23 19.63
C THR A 148 5.86 -9.35 20.07
N ASP A 149 5.65 -9.47 21.38
CA ASP A 149 4.59 -10.34 21.92
C ASP A 149 3.24 -9.62 21.77
N PHE A 150 2.73 -9.61 20.53
CA PHE A 150 1.46 -9.00 20.19
C PHE A 150 0.32 -10.01 20.43
N ASP A 151 -0.39 -9.86 21.54
CA ASP A 151 -1.63 -10.59 21.81
C ASP A 151 -2.82 -9.64 21.78
N ILE A 152 -3.65 -9.78 20.74
CA ILE A 152 -4.87 -8.99 20.55
C ILE A 152 -5.84 -9.05 21.73
N ASN A 153 -5.83 -10.13 22.51
CA ASN A 153 -6.73 -10.30 23.65
C ASN A 153 -6.24 -9.57 24.90
N ASN A 154 -4.94 -9.26 24.97
CA ASN A 154 -4.27 -8.74 26.16
C ASN A 154 -3.48 -7.44 25.89
N LEU A 155 -3.94 -6.61 24.95
CA LEU A 155 -3.30 -5.33 24.64
C LEU A 155 -3.43 -4.31 25.78
N THR A 156 -2.29 -3.76 26.20
CA THR A 156 -2.25 -2.64 27.13
C THR A 156 -2.61 -1.32 26.42
N ARG A 157 -3.12 -0.35 27.18
CA ARG A 157 -3.37 1.02 26.66
C ARG A 157 -2.12 1.66 26.07
N LYS A 158 -0.95 1.33 26.63
CA LYS A 158 0.34 1.81 26.12
C LYS A 158 0.62 1.25 24.73
N GLN A 159 0.49 -0.06 24.52
CA GLN A 159 0.69 -0.67 23.20
C GLN A 159 -0.26 -0.12 22.13
N ILE A 160 -1.52 0.15 22.50
CA ILE A 160 -2.48 0.80 21.59
C ILE A 160 -2.01 2.22 21.23
N ALA A 161 -1.58 3.00 22.22
CA ALA A 161 -1.08 4.36 22.00
C ALA A 161 0.19 4.39 21.13
N ASP A 162 1.12 3.47 21.38
CA ASP A 162 2.35 3.31 20.60
C ASP A 162 2.01 2.97 19.14
N MET A 163 1.09 2.03 18.89
CA MET A 163 0.67 1.68 17.54
C MET A 163 -0.05 2.84 16.82
N ILE A 164 -0.89 3.61 17.51
CA ILE A 164 -1.48 4.84 16.94
C ILE A 164 -0.39 5.84 16.54
N SER A 165 0.64 5.99 17.38
CA SER A 165 1.79 6.84 17.07
C SER A 165 2.58 6.35 15.85
N ASP A 166 2.77 5.04 15.69
CA ASP A 166 3.45 4.45 14.53
C ASP A 166 2.66 4.69 13.24
N TYR A 167 1.33 4.48 13.26
CA TYR A 167 0.46 4.85 12.15
C TYR A 167 0.55 6.35 11.81
N ALA A 168 0.52 7.22 12.82
CA ALA A 168 0.61 8.67 12.62
C ALA A 168 1.96 9.09 12.01
N TYR A 169 3.06 8.46 12.46
CA TYR A 169 4.38 8.66 11.90
C TYR A 169 4.43 8.20 10.44
N ALA A 170 3.98 6.98 10.15
CA ALA A 170 4.03 6.41 8.81
C ALA A 170 3.16 7.19 7.81
N ALA A 171 1.98 7.67 8.25
CA ALA A 171 1.12 8.55 7.45
C ALA A 171 1.81 9.89 7.16
N SER A 172 2.41 10.50 8.18
CA SER A 172 3.14 11.77 8.04
C SER A 172 4.36 11.64 7.11
N TYR A 173 5.11 10.54 7.25
CA TYR A 173 6.24 10.21 6.38
C TYR A 173 5.77 10.06 4.93
N SER A 174 4.73 9.27 4.70
CA SER A 174 4.13 9.03 3.38
C SER A 174 3.64 10.32 2.73
N GLN A 175 3.02 11.21 3.50
CA GLN A 175 2.55 12.51 2.99
C GLN A 175 3.71 13.43 2.62
N LYS A 176 4.72 13.56 3.49
CA LYS A 176 5.88 14.45 3.28
C LYS A 176 6.75 14.01 2.10
N ARG A 177 6.96 12.70 1.96
CA ARG A 177 7.79 12.13 0.89
C ARG A 177 7.00 11.93 -0.40
N GLY A 178 5.67 11.93 -0.32
CA GLY A 178 4.81 11.72 -1.47
C GLY A 178 4.07 12.94 -2.02
N LYS A 179 4.01 14.10 -1.35
CA LYS A 179 3.26 15.32 -1.77
C LYS A 179 1.85 15.12 -2.37
N SER A 180 1.22 13.96 -2.17
CA SER A 180 -0.20 13.68 -2.42
C SER A 180 -0.51 12.22 -2.07
N LEU A 181 -0.17 11.78 -0.86
CA LEU A 181 -0.70 10.50 -0.36
C LEU A 181 -1.93 10.69 0.54
N PHE A 182 -2.18 11.92 0.97
CA PHE A 182 -3.48 12.43 1.37
C PHE A 182 -3.54 13.88 0.92
N PHE A 183 -4.51 14.17 0.03
CA PHE A 183 -4.99 15.51 -0.34
C PHE A 183 -3.89 16.53 -0.68
N GLY A 184 -3.48 16.58 -1.94
CA GLY A 184 -2.76 17.73 -2.46
C GLY A 184 -3.66 18.97 -2.42
N LYS A 185 -3.39 19.91 -1.51
CA LYS A 185 -3.75 21.31 -1.80
C LYS A 185 -2.93 21.72 -3.03
N ARG A 186 -3.61 21.96 -4.15
CA ARG A 186 -3.02 22.85 -5.16
C ARG A 186 -3.06 24.24 -4.54
N GLU A 187 -1.89 24.83 -4.32
CA GLU A 187 -1.81 26.27 -4.15
C GLU A 187 -2.23 26.92 -5.48
N PHE A 188 -3.03 27.98 -5.36
CA PHE A 188 -3.47 28.81 -6.48
C PHE A 188 -2.33 29.74 -6.91
#